data_AF-A0A9P9JIJ5-F1
#
_entry.id   AF-A0A9P9JIJ5-F1
#
_cell.length_a   1.000
_cell.length_b   1.000
_cell.length_c   1.000
_cell.angle_alpha   90.00
_cell.angle_beta   90.00
_cell.angle_gamma   90.00
#
_symmetry.space_group_name_H-M   'P 1'
#
loop_
_entity.id
_entity.type
_entity.pdbx_description
1 polymer ?
#
loop_
_entity_poly.entity_id
_entity_poly.type
_entity_poly.pdbx_seq_one_letter_code
_entity_poly.pdbx_strand_id
1 'polypeptide(L)'
;MPPPSQQRSDPAQIADRAKSRGWVSGAHTESDKKSHRFHYDEKALWCWENGKRQDDFNVCEAVVLGVGAPVPPVHELKDFWRFYCQQAKGMLSKGKDPTTLTLLSQAKAFKAGLARRTEGIIGDEDTTEINNFIKWDLPKEPGRSIRNIKKPKRNVQKAELDRLLKSLWKRKDLGFINERSRIQFHLQLVWFAAAGARSGGILKEGIPYKDITLVLRRGGDNRREFSYELDQRTLKNNKDPENIKHGVTLKEHRLVRYNSVLLILSVALADGALSREDLKKMIENGGEGEVEWNETARNIPVCRKIDQGQVHPTEPMSEDLFRRIFKQLLLKEGYLYSSSSLHAIRRELGKQLDVRYSEVQRCQHISHADRTVFGRSYVANVSSCDGLAAYLGEQPDHTVVEYFQGIGRFREPGLPTRLPGALKEQLLQAPEIVEHDKKIAHATDDHAKKQAKKERQNVIKKLEKAAFEAYREQRLKELRRNRLLNGSRQTSDEDPDPLSELIPEKRLITERMTSDSSATDGDKPDIIRDLVSILTTS
;
A
#
# COMPACT_ATOMS: atom_id res chain seq x y z
N MET A 1 -25.08 21.59 -3.03
CA MET A 1 -24.62 22.57 -4.03
C MET A 1 -23.60 21.87 -4.92
N PRO A 2 -23.81 21.80 -6.24
CA PRO A 2 -22.74 21.39 -7.16
C PRO A 2 -21.54 22.33 -6.98
N PRO A 3 -20.30 21.91 -7.30
CA PRO A 3 -19.19 22.84 -7.33
C PRO A 3 -19.58 24.01 -8.25
N PRO A 4 -19.26 25.26 -7.92
CA PRO A 4 -19.46 26.34 -8.86
C PRO A 4 -18.73 25.93 -10.14
N SER A 5 -19.47 25.83 -11.25
CA SER A 5 -18.85 25.79 -12.56
C SER A 5 -17.84 26.94 -12.57
N GLN A 6 -16.57 26.65 -12.83
CA GLN A 6 -15.61 27.71 -13.07
C GLN A 6 -16.16 28.48 -14.28
N GLN A 7 -16.84 29.59 -14.03
CA GLN A 7 -17.18 30.55 -15.06
C GLN A 7 -15.87 30.82 -15.81
N ARG A 8 -15.82 30.43 -17.08
CA ARG A 8 -14.71 30.79 -17.97
C ARG A 8 -14.58 32.30 -17.88
N SER A 9 -13.51 32.76 -17.24
CA SER A 9 -13.23 34.18 -17.13
C SER A 9 -13.05 34.71 -18.53
N ASP A 10 -13.70 35.84 -18.84
CA ASP A 10 -13.60 36.48 -20.15
C ASP A 10 -12.11 36.67 -20.51
N PRO A 11 -11.62 36.06 -21.62
CA PRO A 11 -10.24 36.19 -22.07
C PRO A 11 -9.77 37.64 -22.18
N ALA A 12 -10.65 38.57 -22.54
CA ALA A 12 -10.33 40.00 -22.61
C ALA A 12 -9.96 40.56 -21.22
N GLN A 13 -10.71 40.20 -20.18
CA GLN A 13 -10.42 40.61 -18.80
C GLN A 13 -9.11 40.01 -18.25
N ILE A 14 -8.70 38.84 -18.75
CA ILE A 14 -7.40 38.24 -18.40
C ILE A 14 -6.27 39.05 -19.05
N ALA A 15 -6.42 39.38 -20.34
CA ALA A 15 -5.45 40.18 -21.09
C ALA A 15 -5.28 41.59 -20.51
N ASP A 16 -6.38 42.28 -20.19
CA ASP A 16 -6.36 43.62 -19.60
C ASP A 16 -5.71 43.63 -18.22
N ARG A 17 -5.88 42.55 -17.44
CA ARG A 17 -5.21 42.39 -16.15
C ARG A 17 -3.70 42.24 -16.28
N ALA A 18 -3.22 41.51 -17.28
CA ALA A 18 -1.78 41.38 -17.53
C ALA A 18 -1.21 42.74 -17.99
N LYS A 19 -1.86 43.40 -18.95
CA LYS A 19 -1.42 44.72 -19.45
C LYS A 19 -1.38 45.79 -18.35
N SER A 20 -2.40 45.88 -17.50
CA SER A 20 -2.43 46.82 -16.36
C SER A 20 -1.37 46.53 -15.29
N ARG A 21 -0.75 45.35 -15.32
CA ARG A 21 0.38 44.96 -14.46
C ARG A 21 1.73 45.06 -15.17
N GLY A 22 1.77 45.69 -16.34
CA GLY A 22 3.01 46.02 -17.05
C GLY A 22 3.49 44.95 -18.04
N TRP A 23 2.67 43.97 -18.44
CA TRP A 23 3.04 43.04 -19.51
C TRP A 23 2.85 43.71 -20.87
N VAL A 24 3.87 43.58 -21.71
CA VAL A 24 3.91 44.00 -23.10
C VAL A 24 4.35 42.78 -23.91
N SER A 25 3.50 42.34 -24.84
CA SER A 25 3.78 41.18 -25.72
C SER A 25 5.08 41.40 -26.48
N GLY A 26 5.93 40.37 -26.55
CA GLY A 26 7.14 40.39 -27.37
C GLY A 26 8.26 41.36 -26.93
N ALA A 27 8.10 42.06 -25.80
CA ALA A 27 9.09 43.05 -25.32
C ALA A 27 10.49 42.46 -25.04
N HIS A 28 10.58 41.15 -24.84
CA HIS A 28 11.82 40.43 -24.54
C HIS A 28 12.29 39.52 -25.69
N THR A 29 11.60 39.50 -26.83
CA THR A 29 11.83 38.55 -27.94
C THR A 29 13.30 38.52 -28.37
N GLU A 30 13.92 39.69 -28.63
CA GLU A 30 15.31 39.77 -29.07
C GLU A 30 16.34 39.38 -27.99
N SER A 31 16.00 39.56 -26.71
CA SER A 31 16.85 39.12 -25.60
C SER A 31 16.72 37.63 -25.36
N ASP A 32 15.51 37.08 -25.48
CA ASP A 32 15.25 35.66 -25.29
C ASP A 32 15.88 34.85 -26.41
N LYS A 33 15.82 35.34 -27.65
CA LYS A 33 16.55 34.80 -28.81
C LYS A 33 18.06 34.71 -28.56
N LYS A 34 18.65 35.66 -27.83
CA LYS A 34 20.09 35.70 -27.51
C LYS A 34 20.51 34.84 -26.31
N SER A 35 19.56 34.38 -25.49
CA SER A 35 19.84 33.67 -24.23
C SER A 35 20.16 32.17 -24.37
N HIS A 36 20.11 31.59 -25.58
CA HIS A 36 20.11 30.15 -25.77
C HIS A 36 21.51 29.50 -25.95
N ARG A 37 21.67 28.32 -25.31
CA ARG A 37 22.82 27.40 -25.49
C ARG A 37 22.56 26.29 -26.52
N PHE A 38 21.35 26.12 -27.08
CA PHE A 38 21.06 25.13 -28.15
C PHE A 38 19.93 25.62 -29.09
N HIS A 39 19.88 25.02 -30.28
CA HIS A 39 19.41 25.50 -31.60
C HIS A 39 18.10 26.33 -31.70
N TYR A 40 18.13 27.26 -32.68
CA TYR A 40 17.04 28.07 -33.19
C TYR A 40 16.55 27.51 -34.54
N ASP A 41 15.24 27.43 -34.75
CA ASP A 41 14.61 27.22 -36.05
C ASP A 41 13.85 28.50 -36.45
N GLU A 42 14.09 29.00 -37.66
CA GLU A 42 13.76 30.36 -38.11
C GLU A 42 12.32 30.54 -38.60
N LYS A 43 11.37 29.68 -38.21
CA LYS A 43 9.97 29.80 -38.65
C LYS A 43 8.97 29.56 -37.52
N ALA A 44 8.55 30.64 -36.86
CA ALA A 44 7.20 30.80 -36.34
C ALA A 44 6.98 32.27 -35.95
N LEU A 45 6.19 32.99 -36.74
CA LEU A 45 5.74 34.33 -36.44
C LEU A 45 4.30 34.39 -36.93
N TRP A 46 3.37 33.89 -36.11
CA TRP A 46 1.96 34.03 -36.46
C TRP A 46 1.02 33.90 -35.25
N CYS A 47 0.13 34.90 -35.13
CA CYS A 47 -1.00 35.02 -34.20
C CYS A 47 -0.72 35.48 -32.75
N TRP A 48 -0.13 36.66 -32.60
CA TRP A 48 -0.60 37.56 -31.52
C TRP A 48 -0.58 39.06 -31.87
N GLU A 49 0.21 39.49 -32.85
CA GLU A 49 0.33 40.92 -33.19
C GLU A 49 -0.76 41.47 -34.13
N ASN A 50 -1.51 40.62 -34.86
CA ASN A 50 -2.54 41.08 -35.80
C ASN A 50 -3.97 41.07 -35.24
N GLY A 51 -4.14 40.97 -33.92
CA GLY A 51 -5.44 41.10 -33.26
C GLY A 51 -6.00 42.52 -33.31
N LYS A 52 -6.43 42.98 -34.49
CA LYS A 52 -7.69 43.72 -34.53
C LYS A 52 -8.71 42.84 -33.81
N ARG A 53 -9.39 43.47 -32.87
CA ARG A 53 -10.25 42.91 -31.82
C ARG A 53 -11.47 42.19 -32.40
N GLN A 54 -11.28 41.10 -33.17
CA GLN A 54 -12.36 40.59 -34.04
C GLN A 54 -12.29 39.12 -34.49
N ASP A 55 -11.46 38.24 -33.91
CA ASP A 55 -11.57 36.81 -34.20
C ASP A 55 -12.26 36.06 -33.05
N ASP A 56 -13.20 35.18 -33.41
CA ASP A 56 -13.93 34.31 -32.50
C ASP A 56 -12.93 33.42 -31.74
N PHE A 57 -12.98 33.45 -30.41
CA PHE A 57 -12.13 32.65 -29.52
C PHE A 57 -12.14 31.17 -29.90
N ASN A 58 -13.27 30.65 -30.38
CA ASN A 58 -13.40 29.26 -30.80
C ASN A 58 -12.58 28.95 -32.06
N VAL A 59 -12.43 29.92 -32.96
CA VAL A 59 -11.63 29.80 -34.19
C VAL A 59 -10.14 29.79 -33.84
N CYS A 60 -9.69 30.71 -32.97
CA CYS A 60 -8.31 30.70 -32.48
C CYS A 60 -7.99 29.44 -31.66
N GLU A 61 -8.92 28.99 -30.81
CA GLU A 61 -8.77 27.75 -30.04
C GLU A 61 -8.63 26.52 -30.97
N ALA A 62 -9.42 26.44 -32.05
CA ALA A 62 -9.32 25.34 -33.02
C ALA A 62 -7.98 25.31 -33.77
N VAL A 63 -7.41 26.48 -34.07
CA VAL A 63 -6.13 26.59 -34.78
C VAL A 63 -4.93 26.31 -33.88
N VAL A 64 -4.93 26.84 -32.65
CA VAL A 64 -3.75 26.79 -31.76
C VAL A 64 -3.77 25.57 -30.83
N LEU A 65 -4.94 25.01 -30.55
CA LEU A 65 -5.12 23.84 -29.68
C LEU A 65 -5.73 22.63 -30.41
N GLY A 66 -5.77 22.67 -31.75
CA GLY A 66 -6.16 21.54 -32.59
C GLY A 66 -5.12 20.41 -32.58
N VAL A 67 -5.56 19.20 -32.95
CA VAL A 67 -4.67 18.03 -33.12
C VAL A 67 -3.68 18.33 -34.25
N GLY A 68 -2.39 18.11 -34.00
CA GLY A 68 -1.31 18.41 -34.94
C GLY A 68 -0.86 19.87 -34.98
N ALA A 69 -1.39 20.73 -34.10
CA ALA A 69 -0.93 22.11 -33.98
C ALA A 69 0.58 22.16 -33.60
N PRO A 70 1.36 23.08 -34.18
CA PRO A 70 2.78 23.18 -33.89
C PRO A 70 3.03 23.54 -32.43
N VAL A 71 4.10 22.98 -31.85
CA VAL A 71 4.53 23.34 -30.50
C VAL A 71 5.07 24.78 -30.53
N PRO A 72 4.63 25.67 -29.63
CA PRO A 72 5.15 27.03 -29.57
C PRO A 72 6.66 27.03 -29.29
N PRO A 73 7.44 27.87 -29.97
CA PRO A 73 8.88 27.98 -29.73
C PRO A 73 9.17 28.49 -28.31
N VAL A 74 10.38 28.22 -27.81
CA VAL A 74 10.75 28.48 -26.41
C VAL A 74 10.59 29.94 -26.00
N HIS A 75 10.87 30.89 -26.88
CA HIS A 75 10.72 32.32 -26.59
C HIS A 75 9.24 32.72 -26.38
N GLU A 76 8.31 32.16 -27.17
CA GLU A 76 6.87 32.34 -26.96
C GLU A 76 6.40 31.70 -25.65
N LEU A 77 6.94 30.53 -25.31
CA LEU A 77 6.68 29.90 -24.02
C LEU A 77 7.18 30.77 -22.86
N LYS A 78 8.37 31.39 -22.96
CA LYS A 78 8.89 32.35 -21.96
C LYS A 78 7.96 33.57 -21.83
N ASP A 79 7.52 34.15 -22.94
CA ASP A 79 6.57 35.28 -22.92
C ASP A 79 5.19 34.89 -22.35
N PHE A 80 4.71 33.69 -22.66
CA PHE A 80 3.50 33.15 -22.04
C PHE A 80 3.64 33.06 -20.52
N TRP A 81 4.79 32.64 -19.98
CA TRP A 81 5.00 32.60 -18.52
C TRP A 81 5.11 33.98 -17.89
N ARG A 82 5.63 34.98 -18.63
CA ARG A 82 5.59 36.40 -18.23
C ARG A 82 4.16 36.94 -18.16
N PHE A 83 3.33 36.61 -19.16
CA PHE A 83 1.91 36.91 -19.16
C PHE A 83 1.20 36.21 -17.99
N TYR A 84 1.40 34.90 -17.86
CA TYR A 84 0.73 34.07 -16.86
C TYR A 84 1.07 34.50 -15.44
N CYS A 85 2.34 34.84 -15.14
CA CYS A 85 2.72 35.26 -13.80
C CYS A 85 2.07 36.58 -13.38
N GLN A 86 1.84 37.51 -14.32
CA GLN A 86 1.18 38.78 -14.02
C GLN A 86 -0.33 38.66 -13.85
N GLN A 87 -1.00 37.76 -14.58
CA GLN A 87 -2.44 37.55 -14.40
C GLN A 87 -2.80 36.60 -13.24
N ALA A 88 -1.87 35.70 -12.87
CA ALA A 88 -2.06 34.75 -11.78
C ALA A 88 -2.25 35.45 -10.43
N LYS A 89 -3.09 34.84 -9.58
CA LYS A 89 -3.31 35.25 -8.19
C LYS A 89 -2.81 34.17 -7.25
N GLY A 90 -1.71 34.44 -6.56
CA GLY A 90 -1.20 33.61 -5.47
C GLY A 90 -2.07 33.71 -4.21
N MET A 91 -1.96 32.69 -3.35
CA MET A 91 -2.70 32.61 -2.08
C MET A 91 -1.84 32.91 -0.84
N LEU A 92 -0.51 32.94 -0.97
CA LEU A 92 0.40 32.96 0.18
C LEU A 92 0.93 34.36 0.52
N SER A 93 1.06 35.23 -0.47
CA SER A 93 1.55 36.60 -0.31
C SER A 93 0.39 37.56 -0.05
N LYS A 94 0.62 38.61 0.75
CA LYS A 94 -0.39 39.67 0.98
C LYS A 94 -0.81 40.35 -0.33
N GLY A 95 0.12 40.51 -1.28
CA GLY A 95 -0.14 41.06 -2.61
C GLY A 95 -0.83 40.11 -3.60
N LYS A 96 -1.13 38.87 -3.20
CA LYS A 96 -1.63 37.80 -4.09
C LYS A 96 -0.71 37.53 -5.29
N ASP A 97 0.58 37.75 -5.10
CA ASP A 97 1.66 37.39 -6.00
C ASP A 97 1.82 35.86 -6.06
N PRO A 98 1.95 35.24 -7.24
CA PRO A 98 2.24 33.81 -7.36
C PRO A 98 3.63 33.47 -6.82
N THR A 99 3.85 32.18 -6.56
CA THR A 99 5.17 31.66 -6.19
C THR A 99 5.79 30.91 -7.36
N THR A 100 7.13 30.87 -7.40
CA THR A 100 7.87 30.07 -8.38
C THR A 100 7.42 28.62 -8.43
N LEU A 101 7.14 28.01 -7.27
CA LEU A 101 6.64 26.64 -7.18
C LEU A 101 5.25 26.48 -7.82
N THR A 102 4.38 27.48 -7.67
CA THR A 102 3.07 27.50 -8.32
C THR A 102 3.24 27.55 -9.83
N LEU A 103 4.09 28.44 -10.34
CA LEU A 103 4.35 28.57 -11.78
C LEU A 103 4.94 27.29 -12.37
N LEU A 104 5.93 26.67 -11.72
CA LEU A 104 6.48 25.37 -12.14
C LEU A 104 5.44 24.24 -12.16
N SER A 105 4.53 24.22 -11.18
CA SER A 105 3.44 23.24 -11.17
C SER A 105 2.47 23.46 -12.33
N GLN A 106 2.17 24.72 -12.65
CA GLN A 106 1.33 25.08 -13.79
C GLN A 106 2.05 24.76 -15.10
N ALA A 107 3.38 24.91 -15.19
CA ALA A 107 4.15 24.53 -16.37
C ALA A 107 4.10 23.03 -16.67
N LYS A 108 4.17 22.20 -15.62
CA LYS A 108 3.95 20.75 -15.77
C LYS A 108 2.54 20.41 -16.25
N ALA A 109 1.53 21.07 -15.69
CA ALA A 109 0.15 20.87 -16.09
C ALA A 109 -0.10 21.35 -17.54
N PHE A 110 0.51 22.47 -17.93
CA PHE A 110 0.49 23.01 -19.28
C PHE A 110 1.13 22.03 -20.28
N LYS A 111 2.36 21.56 -20.04
CA LYS A 111 3.02 20.55 -20.90
C LYS A 111 2.15 19.32 -21.10
N ALA A 112 1.62 18.76 -20.01
CA ALA A 112 0.75 17.57 -20.08
C ALA A 112 -0.59 17.85 -20.77
N GLY A 113 -1.15 19.04 -20.59
CA GLY A 113 -2.39 19.46 -21.25
C GLY A 113 -2.21 19.68 -22.74
N LEU A 114 -1.14 20.37 -23.15
CA LEU A 114 -0.78 20.62 -24.54
C LEU A 114 -0.58 19.30 -25.29
N ALA A 115 0.22 18.39 -24.73
CA ALA A 115 0.46 17.07 -25.33
C ALA A 115 -0.83 16.27 -25.51
N ARG A 116 -1.74 16.28 -24.53
CA ARG A 116 -3.04 15.58 -24.64
C ARG A 116 -3.98 16.19 -25.68
N ARG A 117 -3.86 17.49 -25.95
CA ARG A 117 -4.84 18.24 -26.75
C ARG A 117 -4.40 18.43 -28.20
N THR A 118 -3.10 18.58 -28.42
CA THR A 118 -2.49 18.86 -29.73
C THR A 118 -1.65 17.72 -30.27
N GLU A 119 -1.34 16.70 -29.46
CA GLU A 119 -0.29 15.68 -29.72
C GLU A 119 1.14 16.26 -29.84
N GLY A 120 1.29 17.58 -29.78
CA GLY A 120 2.58 18.27 -29.75
C GLY A 120 3.33 18.04 -28.44
N ILE A 121 4.56 17.54 -28.53
CA ILE A 121 5.42 17.25 -27.38
C ILE A 121 6.47 18.34 -27.26
N ILE A 122 6.45 19.09 -26.15
CA ILE A 122 7.58 19.96 -25.78
C ILE A 122 8.77 19.06 -25.41
N GLY A 123 9.89 19.22 -26.13
CA GLY A 123 11.12 18.47 -25.92
C GLY A 123 11.66 18.59 -24.48
N ASP A 124 12.49 17.64 -24.06
CA ASP A 124 13.04 17.62 -22.71
C ASP A 124 14.03 18.77 -22.44
N GLU A 125 14.73 19.21 -23.50
CA GLU A 125 15.62 20.38 -23.47
C GLU A 125 14.81 21.66 -23.22
N ASP A 126 13.82 21.94 -24.06
CA ASP A 126 12.90 23.07 -23.91
C ASP A 126 12.17 23.06 -22.56
N THR A 127 11.77 21.88 -22.09
CA THR A 127 11.14 21.70 -20.78
C THR A 127 12.09 22.09 -19.65
N THR A 128 13.37 21.69 -19.75
CA THR A 128 14.40 22.02 -18.78
C THR A 128 14.68 23.52 -18.79
N GLU A 129 14.77 24.11 -19.98
CA GLU A 129 14.97 25.54 -20.15
C GLU A 129 13.81 26.36 -19.56
N ILE A 130 12.55 26.05 -19.89
CA ILE A 130 11.38 26.75 -19.34
C ILE A 130 11.33 26.62 -17.82
N ASN A 131 11.64 25.44 -17.28
CA ASN A 131 11.70 25.26 -15.83
C ASN A 131 12.81 26.09 -15.17
N ASN A 132 13.98 26.20 -15.81
CA ASN A 132 15.08 27.03 -15.31
C ASN A 132 14.74 28.52 -15.39
N PHE A 133 14.17 28.97 -16.52
CA PHE A 133 13.70 30.34 -16.70
C PHE A 133 12.70 30.75 -15.62
N ILE A 134 11.64 29.96 -15.41
CA ILE A 134 10.63 30.21 -14.36
C ILE A 134 11.26 30.23 -12.97
N LYS A 135 12.27 29.39 -12.74
CA LYS A 135 12.90 29.22 -11.43
C LYS A 135 13.90 30.32 -11.07
N TRP A 136 14.68 30.77 -12.04
CA TRP A 136 15.89 31.55 -11.79
C TRP A 136 15.88 32.94 -12.42
N ASP A 137 15.24 33.11 -13.58
CA ASP A 137 15.34 34.34 -14.37
C ASP A 137 14.07 35.18 -14.24
N LEU A 138 12.92 34.57 -14.46
CA LEU A 138 11.61 35.23 -14.36
C LEU A 138 11.39 35.94 -13.00
N PRO A 139 11.83 35.40 -11.84
CA PRO A 139 11.70 36.12 -10.56
C PRO A 139 12.63 37.34 -10.40
N LYS A 140 13.67 37.47 -11.23
CA LYS A 140 14.64 38.57 -11.20
C LYS A 140 14.28 39.69 -12.17
N GLU A 141 13.37 39.44 -13.12
CA GLU A 141 12.96 40.46 -14.08
C GLU A 141 12.26 41.66 -13.38
N PRO A 142 12.62 42.90 -13.75
CA PRO A 142 12.02 44.09 -13.17
C PRO A 142 10.51 44.14 -13.43
N GLY A 143 9.74 44.61 -12.45
CA GLY A 143 8.27 44.70 -12.55
C GLY A 143 7.53 43.36 -12.37
N ARG A 144 8.23 42.23 -12.14
CA ARG A 144 7.60 40.95 -11.84
C ARG A 144 7.42 40.77 -10.33
N SER A 145 6.18 40.51 -9.91
CA SER A 145 5.87 40.20 -8.52
C SER A 145 5.74 38.69 -8.33
N ILE A 146 6.88 38.01 -8.18
CA ILE A 146 6.95 36.58 -7.84
C ILE A 146 7.62 36.45 -6.48
N ARG A 147 6.98 35.75 -5.55
CA ARG A 147 7.55 35.54 -4.22
C ARG A 147 7.92 34.08 -4.00
N ASN A 148 9.17 33.83 -3.59
CA ASN A 148 9.61 32.50 -3.16
C ASN A 148 9.18 32.21 -1.71
N ILE A 149 7.87 32.27 -1.45
CA ILE A 149 7.30 32.00 -0.13
C ILE A 149 6.82 30.55 -0.08
N LYS A 150 7.21 29.82 0.96
CA LYS A 150 6.70 28.48 1.24
C LYS A 150 5.72 28.54 2.40
N LYS A 151 4.64 27.77 2.31
CA LYS A 151 3.73 27.60 3.45
C LYS A 151 4.48 26.89 4.59
N PRO A 152 4.45 27.40 5.83
CA PRO A 152 5.00 26.70 6.98
C PRO A 152 4.41 25.29 7.08
N LYS A 153 5.27 24.30 7.27
CA LYS A 153 4.83 22.92 7.49
C LYS A 153 4.37 22.79 8.93
N ARG A 154 3.10 22.44 9.12
CA ARG A 154 2.54 22.03 10.42
C ARG A 154 2.15 20.56 10.33
N ASN A 155 2.38 19.83 11.42
CA ASN A 155 2.05 18.42 11.53
C ASN A 155 0.74 18.25 12.30
N VAL A 156 0.08 17.11 12.11
CA VAL A 156 -1.02 16.68 12.96
C VAL A 156 -0.37 15.79 14.00
N GLN A 157 -0.32 16.19 15.26
CA GLN A 157 0.28 15.37 16.31
C GLN A 157 -0.77 14.45 16.94
N LYS A 158 -0.35 13.64 17.90
CA LYS A 158 -1.24 12.79 18.70
C LYS A 158 -2.42 13.57 19.28
N ALA A 159 -2.17 14.75 19.84
CA ALA A 159 -3.21 15.57 20.48
C ALA A 159 -4.27 16.05 19.48
N GLU A 160 -3.88 16.41 18.25
CA GLU A 160 -4.82 16.77 17.19
C GLU A 160 -5.59 15.54 16.71
N LEU A 161 -4.92 14.40 16.49
CA LEU A 161 -5.61 13.16 16.10
C LEU A 161 -6.66 12.75 17.16
N ASP A 162 -6.30 12.77 18.44
CA ASP A 162 -7.19 12.47 19.56
C ASP A 162 -8.43 13.37 19.57
N ARG A 163 -8.23 14.69 19.39
CA ARG A 163 -9.33 15.67 19.28
C ARG A 163 -10.23 15.40 18.08
N LEU A 164 -9.64 15.20 16.90
CA LEU A 164 -10.41 14.93 15.67
C LEU A 164 -11.26 13.67 15.79
N LEU A 165 -10.70 12.59 16.36
CA LEU A 165 -11.43 11.34 16.56
C LEU A 165 -12.54 11.48 17.61
N LYS A 166 -12.29 12.17 18.72
CA LYS A 166 -13.35 12.47 19.71
C LYS A 166 -14.49 13.27 19.08
N SER A 167 -14.16 14.27 18.27
CA SER A 167 -15.15 15.13 17.64
C SER A 167 -15.91 14.47 16.50
N LEU A 168 -15.29 13.54 15.77
CA LEU A 168 -15.97 12.68 14.81
C LEU A 168 -17.19 11.96 15.41
N TRP A 169 -17.11 11.57 16.69
CA TRP A 169 -18.17 10.83 17.37
C TRP A 169 -19.10 11.68 18.22
N LYS A 170 -18.60 12.79 18.79
CA LYS A 170 -19.40 13.66 19.67
C LYS A 170 -20.26 14.67 18.93
N ARG A 171 -19.86 15.06 17.71
CA ARG A 171 -20.49 16.17 17.00
C ARG A 171 -21.67 15.73 16.16
N LYS A 172 -22.81 16.40 16.31
CA LYS A 172 -24.01 16.19 15.49
C LYS A 172 -23.96 16.96 14.17
N ASP A 173 -23.15 18.02 14.09
CA ASP A 173 -23.13 18.98 12.98
C ASP A 173 -22.18 18.60 11.82
N LEU A 174 -21.78 17.32 11.72
CA LEU A 174 -20.97 16.79 10.62
C LEU A 174 -21.82 16.33 9.42
N GLY A 175 -23.12 16.06 9.63
CA GLY A 175 -24.08 15.79 8.56
C GLY A 175 -23.74 14.55 7.71
N PHE A 176 -23.51 13.41 8.35
CA PHE A 176 -23.34 12.13 7.63
C PHE A 176 -24.68 11.67 7.06
N ILE A 177 -24.73 11.42 5.74
CA ILE A 177 -25.91 10.84 5.07
C ILE A 177 -26.13 9.40 5.54
N ASN A 178 -25.03 8.66 5.75
CA ASN A 178 -25.04 7.29 6.26
C ASN A 178 -23.86 7.12 7.23
N GLU A 179 -24.13 6.57 8.42
CA GLU A 179 -23.16 6.39 9.50
C GLU A 179 -21.97 5.49 9.13
N ARG A 180 -22.11 4.63 8.11
CA ARG A 180 -20.98 3.90 7.54
C ARG A 180 -19.86 4.83 7.07
N SER A 181 -20.18 6.03 6.55
CA SER A 181 -19.15 7.02 6.17
C SER A 181 -18.29 7.43 7.36
N ARG A 182 -18.87 7.55 8.56
CA ARG A 182 -18.15 7.91 9.79
C ARG A 182 -17.16 6.82 10.17
N ILE A 183 -17.61 5.56 10.17
CA ILE A 183 -16.80 4.38 10.52
C ILE A 183 -15.65 4.19 9.53
N GLN A 184 -15.93 4.25 8.23
CA GLN A 184 -14.92 4.09 7.19
C GLN A 184 -13.89 5.23 7.23
N PHE A 185 -14.34 6.48 7.41
CA PHE A 185 -13.43 7.62 7.59
C PHE A 185 -12.54 7.45 8.82
N HIS A 186 -13.11 7.00 9.95
CA HIS A 186 -12.37 6.70 11.18
C HIS A 186 -11.27 5.66 10.92
N LEU A 187 -11.64 4.53 10.32
CA LEU A 187 -10.72 3.45 9.99
C LEU A 187 -9.56 3.94 9.12
N GLN A 188 -9.88 4.64 8.02
CA GLN A 188 -8.86 5.18 7.11
C GLN A 188 -7.96 6.22 7.79
N LEU A 189 -8.49 7.05 8.69
CA LEU A 189 -7.69 8.02 9.43
C LEU A 189 -6.67 7.34 10.36
N VAL A 190 -7.07 6.23 11.02
CA VAL A 190 -6.16 5.41 11.83
C VAL A 190 -5.11 4.73 10.94
N TRP A 191 -5.49 4.18 9.78
CA TRP A 191 -4.52 3.65 8.82
C TRP A 191 -3.51 4.69 8.34
N PHE A 192 -3.93 5.94 8.10
CA PHE A 192 -2.99 7.01 7.75
C PHE A 192 -2.02 7.35 8.88
N ALA A 193 -2.48 7.32 10.13
CA ALA A 193 -1.61 7.54 11.30
C ALA A 193 -0.63 6.39 11.52
N ALA A 194 -1.06 5.15 11.29
CA ALA A 194 -0.28 3.94 11.51
C ALA A 194 0.73 3.66 10.38
N ALA A 195 0.30 3.72 9.12
CA ALA A 195 1.13 3.36 7.96
C ALA A 195 1.82 4.57 7.31
N GLY A 196 1.38 5.78 7.64
CA GLY A 196 1.85 7.00 6.99
C GLY A 196 1.60 7.00 5.49
N ALA A 197 0.63 6.24 4.97
CA ALA A 197 0.41 6.04 3.55
C ALA A 197 0.24 7.35 2.77
N ARG A 198 0.56 7.34 1.47
CA ARG A 198 0.14 8.42 0.56
C ARG A 198 -1.37 8.33 0.36
N SER A 199 -2.05 9.43 0.03
CA SER A 199 -3.51 9.43 -0.17
C SER A 199 -3.93 8.36 -1.17
N GLY A 200 -3.21 8.24 -2.29
CA GLY A 200 -3.50 7.24 -3.31
C GLY A 200 -3.29 5.79 -2.86
N GLY A 201 -2.45 5.52 -1.87
CA GLY A 201 -2.16 4.16 -1.38
C GLY A 201 -3.32 3.53 -0.61
N ILE A 202 -4.23 4.35 -0.07
CA ILE A 202 -5.43 3.89 0.66
C ILE A 202 -6.73 4.28 -0.06
N LEU A 203 -6.79 5.48 -0.66
CA LEU A 203 -8.05 6.06 -1.12
C LEU A 203 -8.34 5.87 -2.61
N LYS A 204 -7.31 5.65 -3.46
CA LYS A 204 -7.53 5.66 -4.92
C LYS A 204 -8.32 4.45 -5.40
N GLU A 205 -7.83 3.25 -5.08
CA GLU A 205 -8.48 1.99 -5.43
C GLU A 205 -9.15 1.34 -4.20
N GLY A 206 -8.98 1.94 -3.02
CA GLY A 206 -9.39 1.34 -1.76
C GLY A 206 -8.45 0.23 -1.30
N ILE A 207 -8.74 -0.31 -0.12
CA ILE A 207 -8.12 -1.52 0.42
C ILE A 207 -9.20 -2.61 0.40
N PRO A 208 -9.11 -3.62 -0.48
CA PRO A 208 -9.99 -4.78 -0.43
C PRO A 208 -9.68 -5.71 0.74
N TYR A 209 -10.65 -6.55 1.10
CA TYR A 209 -10.48 -7.51 2.20
C TYR A 209 -9.27 -8.43 2.00
N LYS A 210 -8.97 -8.85 0.76
CA LYS A 210 -7.78 -9.67 0.45
C LYS A 210 -6.43 -9.02 0.77
N ASP A 211 -6.40 -7.71 1.02
CA ASP A 211 -5.21 -6.96 1.43
C ASP A 211 -5.15 -6.71 2.94
N ILE A 212 -6.03 -7.35 3.69
CA ILE A 212 -6.03 -7.36 5.15
C ILE A 212 -5.89 -8.81 5.60
N THR A 213 -4.71 -9.20 6.05
CA THR A 213 -4.52 -10.52 6.66
C THR A 213 -4.81 -10.42 8.14
N LEU A 214 -6.07 -10.69 8.53
CA LEU A 214 -6.51 -10.66 9.93
C LEU A 214 -6.16 -11.99 10.64
N VAL A 215 -5.65 -11.90 11.85
CA VAL A 215 -5.17 -13.05 12.63
C VAL A 215 -5.63 -12.90 14.07
N LEU A 216 -6.18 -13.98 14.63
CA LEU A 216 -6.43 -14.13 16.05
C LEU A 216 -5.26 -14.88 16.70
N ARG A 217 -4.58 -14.23 17.64
CA ARG A 217 -3.38 -14.77 18.28
C ARG A 217 -3.51 -14.79 19.80
N ARG A 218 -2.67 -15.59 20.45
CA ARG A 218 -2.42 -15.51 21.90
C ARG A 218 -1.51 -14.30 22.17
N GLY A 219 -2.00 -13.32 22.92
CA GLY A 219 -1.21 -12.22 23.47
C GLY A 219 -0.38 -12.65 24.68
N GLY A 220 0.53 -11.78 25.11
CA GLY A 220 1.49 -12.06 26.19
C GLY A 220 0.87 -12.29 27.58
N ASP A 221 -0.36 -11.85 27.82
CA ASP A 221 -1.13 -12.05 29.05
C ASP A 221 -2.12 -13.22 28.96
N ASN A 222 -1.91 -14.11 28.00
CA ASN A 222 -2.79 -15.23 27.71
C ASN A 222 -4.15 -14.83 27.09
N ARG A 223 -4.40 -13.54 26.84
CA ARG A 223 -5.63 -13.09 26.18
C ARG A 223 -5.54 -13.30 24.67
N ARG A 224 -6.69 -13.56 24.05
CA ARG A 224 -6.80 -13.57 22.61
C ARG A 224 -6.88 -12.13 22.10
N GLU A 225 -6.05 -11.82 21.12
CA GLU A 225 -6.00 -10.49 20.52
C GLU A 225 -6.00 -10.64 19.00
N PHE A 226 -6.83 -9.85 18.33
CA PHE A 226 -6.76 -9.72 16.89
C PHE A 226 -5.64 -8.77 16.48
N SER A 227 -4.98 -9.11 15.38
CA SER A 227 -3.99 -8.28 14.71
C SER A 227 -4.06 -8.49 13.22
N TYR A 228 -3.58 -7.55 12.42
CA TYR A 228 -3.60 -7.69 10.98
C TYR A 228 -2.42 -7.02 10.30
N GLU A 229 -2.08 -7.57 9.14
CA GLU A 229 -1.23 -6.94 8.14
C GLU A 229 -2.12 -6.18 7.15
N LEU A 230 -1.77 -4.91 6.88
CA LEU A 230 -2.38 -4.05 5.88
C LEU A 230 -1.45 -3.92 4.67
N ASP A 231 -1.83 -4.55 3.57
CA ASP A 231 -1.07 -4.52 2.33
C ASP A 231 -1.38 -3.28 1.49
N GLN A 232 -0.36 -2.49 1.19
CA GLN A 232 -0.43 -1.38 0.24
C GLN A 232 0.10 -1.80 -1.13
N ARG A 233 -0.81 -2.04 -2.09
CA ARG A 233 -0.47 -2.45 -3.47
C ARG A 233 -0.30 -1.26 -4.42
N THR A 234 -1.07 -0.19 -4.22
CA THR A 234 -1.09 1.00 -5.08
C THR A 234 -0.01 2.02 -4.73
N LEU A 235 1.21 1.54 -4.52
CA LEU A 235 2.38 2.38 -4.26
C LEU A 235 2.90 3.05 -5.53
N LYS A 236 3.47 4.24 -5.35
CA LYS A 236 4.07 4.98 -6.47
C LYS A 236 5.21 4.15 -7.08
N ASN A 237 5.19 3.99 -8.40
CA ASN A 237 6.14 3.20 -9.19
C ASN A 237 6.05 1.68 -8.99
N ASN A 238 5.02 1.17 -8.30
CA ASN A 238 4.75 -0.26 -8.31
C ASN A 238 4.16 -0.66 -9.66
N LYS A 239 4.89 -1.46 -10.44
CA LYS A 239 4.46 -1.94 -11.76
C LYS A 239 3.74 -3.29 -11.69
N ASP A 240 3.83 -3.98 -10.56
CA ASP A 240 3.25 -5.30 -10.35
C ASP A 240 2.53 -5.36 -9.00
N PRO A 241 1.36 -4.72 -8.89
CA PRO A 241 0.61 -4.63 -7.63
C PRO A 241 0.12 -5.98 -7.11
N GLU A 242 0.01 -7.02 -7.95
CA GLU A 242 -0.45 -8.34 -7.49
C GLU A 242 0.66 -9.11 -6.75
N ASN A 243 1.93 -8.96 -7.17
CA ASN A 243 3.06 -9.67 -6.55
C ASN A 243 3.87 -8.81 -5.58
N ILE A 244 3.88 -7.49 -5.77
CA ILE A 244 4.66 -6.56 -4.94
C ILE A 244 3.69 -5.81 -4.02
N LYS A 245 3.73 -6.17 -2.74
CA LYS A 245 2.93 -5.54 -1.68
C LYS A 245 3.84 -5.02 -0.57
N HIS A 246 3.37 -3.99 0.11
CA HIS A 246 4.05 -3.48 1.30
C HIS A 246 3.11 -3.52 2.50
N GLY A 247 3.42 -4.42 3.43
CA GLY A 247 2.63 -4.65 4.63
C GLY A 247 2.97 -3.69 5.76
N VAL A 248 1.95 -3.20 6.46
CA VAL A 248 2.09 -2.55 7.77
C VAL A 248 1.23 -3.28 8.78
N THR A 249 1.79 -3.61 9.95
CA THR A 249 1.05 -4.33 10.99
C THR A 249 0.29 -3.40 11.91
N LEU A 250 -0.92 -3.80 12.29
CA LEU A 250 -1.71 -3.18 13.35
C LEU A 250 -2.29 -4.26 14.26
N LYS A 251 -2.68 -3.88 15.47
CA LYS A 251 -3.33 -4.76 16.44
C LYS A 251 -4.48 -4.06 17.15
N GLU A 252 -5.20 -4.81 17.96
CA GLU A 252 -6.12 -4.22 18.89
C GLU A 252 -5.44 -3.17 19.76
N HIS A 253 -6.24 -2.17 20.13
CA HIS A 253 -5.78 -1.10 20.97
C HIS A 253 -6.75 -0.94 22.13
N ARG A 254 -6.20 -0.78 23.34
CA ARG A 254 -6.98 -0.62 24.59
C ARG A 254 -8.01 0.51 24.52
N LEU A 255 -7.70 1.56 23.76
CA LEU A 255 -8.63 2.66 23.49
C LEU A 255 -9.38 2.39 22.19
N VAL A 256 -10.70 2.28 22.27
CA VAL A 256 -11.62 2.01 21.14
C VAL A 256 -11.37 2.95 19.94
N ARG A 257 -11.06 4.22 20.19
CA ARG A 257 -10.80 5.22 19.14
C ARG A 257 -9.52 4.99 18.32
N TYR A 258 -8.62 4.10 18.76
CA TYR A 258 -7.46 3.71 17.96
C TYR A 258 -7.53 2.22 17.56
N ASN A 259 -8.58 1.52 18.01
CA ASN A 259 -8.77 0.11 17.75
C ASN A 259 -9.40 -0.09 16.36
N SER A 260 -8.53 -0.11 15.36
CA SER A 260 -8.92 -0.31 13.96
C SER A 260 -9.47 -1.72 13.68
N VAL A 261 -9.07 -2.73 14.47
CA VAL A 261 -9.62 -4.09 14.39
C VAL A 261 -11.13 -4.07 14.60
N LEU A 262 -11.61 -3.42 15.66
CA LEU A 262 -13.06 -3.35 15.93
C LEU A 262 -13.83 -2.70 14.76
N LEU A 263 -13.23 -1.70 14.11
CA LEU A 263 -13.82 -1.05 12.94
C LEU A 263 -13.84 -2.00 11.73
N ILE A 264 -12.77 -2.75 11.48
CA ILE A 264 -12.70 -3.76 10.41
C ILE A 264 -13.72 -4.85 10.66
N LEU A 265 -13.77 -5.44 11.86
CA LEU A 265 -14.75 -6.48 12.21
C LEU A 265 -16.19 -5.98 12.03
N SER A 266 -16.49 -4.76 12.46
CA SER A 266 -17.83 -4.16 12.30
C SER A 266 -18.24 -4.04 10.83
N VAL A 267 -17.31 -3.59 9.98
CA VAL A 267 -17.55 -3.44 8.55
C VAL A 267 -17.62 -4.79 7.84
N ALA A 268 -16.77 -5.75 8.22
CA ALA A 268 -16.74 -7.11 7.69
C ALA A 268 -18.06 -7.86 7.95
N LEU A 269 -18.60 -7.75 9.17
CA LEU A 269 -19.91 -8.31 9.51
C LEU A 269 -21.04 -7.67 8.70
N ALA A 270 -21.00 -6.34 8.53
CA ALA A 270 -22.00 -5.63 7.73
C ALA A 270 -21.92 -5.98 6.23
N ASP A 271 -20.74 -6.36 5.75
CA ASP A 271 -20.49 -6.72 4.36
C ASP A 271 -20.70 -8.21 4.06
N GLY A 272 -20.95 -9.03 5.09
CA GLY A 272 -20.97 -10.49 4.96
C GLY A 272 -19.60 -11.10 4.63
N ALA A 273 -18.51 -10.32 4.80
CA ALA A 273 -17.14 -10.76 4.62
C ALA A 273 -16.68 -11.70 5.75
N LEU A 274 -17.32 -11.60 6.92
CA LEU A 274 -17.13 -12.44 8.09
C LEU A 274 -18.50 -12.84 8.66
N SER A 275 -18.67 -14.11 9.04
CA SER A 275 -19.89 -14.59 9.71
C SER A 275 -19.88 -14.16 11.18
N ARG A 276 -21.06 -13.77 11.69
CA ARG A 276 -21.26 -13.44 13.11
C ARG A 276 -21.06 -14.67 14.00
N GLU A 277 -21.54 -15.82 13.54
CA GLU A 277 -21.43 -17.11 14.22
C GLU A 277 -19.98 -17.56 14.31
N ASP A 278 -19.23 -17.46 13.19
CA ASP A 278 -17.81 -17.79 13.18
C ASP A 278 -17.00 -16.87 14.09
N LEU A 279 -17.23 -15.54 14.03
CA LEU A 279 -16.59 -14.59 14.96
C LEU A 279 -16.90 -14.90 16.43
N LYS A 280 -18.16 -15.25 16.73
CA LYS A 280 -18.57 -15.63 18.08
C LYS A 280 -17.81 -16.87 18.57
N LYS A 281 -17.72 -17.92 17.74
CA LYS A 281 -16.97 -19.15 18.04
C LYS A 281 -15.48 -18.87 18.26
N MET A 282 -14.86 -18.06 17.41
CA MET A 282 -13.45 -17.67 17.56
C MET A 282 -13.17 -17.07 18.94
N ILE A 283 -14.05 -16.21 19.42
CA ILE A 283 -13.90 -15.55 20.72
C ILE A 283 -14.20 -16.51 21.87
N GLU A 284 -15.33 -17.23 21.81
CA GLU A 284 -15.81 -18.07 22.91
C GLU A 284 -14.96 -19.33 23.12
N ASN A 285 -14.51 -19.96 22.03
CA ASN A 285 -13.75 -21.21 22.10
C ASN A 285 -12.23 -20.99 22.17
N GLY A 286 -11.78 -19.74 22.29
CA GLY A 286 -10.35 -19.42 22.36
C GLY A 286 -9.60 -19.77 21.07
N GLY A 287 -10.21 -19.43 19.94
CA GLY A 287 -9.68 -19.61 18.59
C GLY A 287 -8.29 -19.03 18.36
N GLU A 288 -7.59 -19.57 17.37
CA GLU A 288 -6.25 -19.12 16.99
C GLU A 288 -5.97 -19.37 15.50
N GLY A 289 -5.39 -18.39 14.81
CA GLY A 289 -5.01 -18.49 13.41
C GLY A 289 -5.49 -17.34 12.55
N GLU A 290 -5.24 -17.46 11.25
CA GLU A 290 -5.67 -16.49 10.23
C GLU A 290 -7.17 -16.58 9.97
N VAL A 291 -7.84 -15.43 9.90
CA VAL A 291 -9.27 -15.31 9.62
C VAL A 291 -9.48 -15.30 8.10
N GLU A 292 -10.23 -16.28 7.60
CA GLU A 292 -10.57 -16.36 6.19
C GLU A 292 -11.76 -15.46 5.84
N TRP A 293 -11.54 -14.49 4.96
CA TRP A 293 -12.63 -13.71 4.37
C TRP A 293 -13.46 -14.55 3.40
N ASN A 294 -14.78 -14.33 3.42
CA ASN A 294 -15.71 -14.89 2.46
C ASN A 294 -15.26 -14.59 1.02
N GLU A 295 -15.22 -15.61 0.17
CA GLU A 295 -14.71 -15.52 -1.21
C GLU A 295 -15.40 -14.42 -2.02
N THR A 296 -16.71 -14.23 -1.80
CA THR A 296 -17.50 -13.21 -2.50
C THR A 296 -17.11 -11.77 -2.10
N ALA A 297 -16.55 -11.58 -0.90
CA ALA A 297 -16.16 -10.27 -0.39
C ALA A 297 -14.68 -9.94 -0.59
N ARG A 298 -13.82 -10.92 -0.91
CA ARG A 298 -12.36 -10.75 -0.97
C ARG A 298 -11.88 -9.57 -1.81
N ASN A 299 -12.52 -9.35 -2.97
CA ASN A 299 -12.13 -8.30 -3.92
C ASN A 299 -12.85 -6.97 -3.69
N ILE A 300 -13.76 -6.90 -2.72
CA ILE A 300 -14.54 -5.71 -2.42
C ILE A 300 -13.72 -4.80 -1.50
N PRO A 301 -13.62 -3.48 -1.78
CA PRO A 301 -13.00 -2.52 -0.86
C PRO A 301 -13.70 -2.52 0.51
N VAL A 302 -12.94 -2.50 1.60
CA VAL A 302 -13.49 -2.42 2.97
C VAL A 302 -14.23 -1.08 3.16
N CYS A 303 -13.61 0.01 2.72
CA CYS A 303 -14.18 1.35 2.77
C CYS A 303 -14.78 1.72 1.41
N ARG A 304 -16.11 1.68 1.30
CA ARG A 304 -16.87 1.84 0.05
C ARG A 304 -17.56 3.18 -0.07
N LYS A 305 -17.79 3.59 -1.32
CA LYS A 305 -18.59 4.77 -1.65
C LYS A 305 -20.01 4.60 -1.15
N ILE A 306 -20.65 5.72 -0.83
CA ILE A 306 -22.07 5.75 -0.47
C ILE A 306 -22.78 6.61 -1.52
N ASP A 307 -23.67 5.96 -2.27
CA ASP A 307 -24.48 6.58 -3.32
C ASP A 307 -25.94 6.57 -2.89
N GLN A 308 -26.53 7.76 -2.81
CA GLN A 308 -27.93 7.95 -2.41
C GLN A 308 -28.32 7.24 -1.09
N GLY A 309 -27.36 7.17 -0.15
CA GLY A 309 -27.56 6.52 1.16
C GLY A 309 -27.29 5.00 1.16
N GLN A 310 -27.07 4.39 0.00
CA GLN A 310 -26.73 2.98 -0.15
C GLN A 310 -25.22 2.78 -0.34
N VAL A 311 -24.72 1.63 0.13
CA VAL A 311 -23.30 1.27 -0.04
C VAL A 311 -23.09 0.78 -1.46
N HIS A 312 -22.17 1.39 -2.19
CA HIS A 312 -21.85 0.95 -3.53
C HIS A 312 -21.24 -0.47 -3.48
N PRO A 313 -21.55 -1.38 -4.41
CA PRO A 313 -21.05 -2.77 -4.37
C PRO A 313 -19.52 -2.85 -4.40
N THR A 314 -18.86 -2.11 -5.29
CA THR A 314 -17.42 -2.26 -5.58
C THR A 314 -16.56 -0.98 -5.50
N GLU A 315 -17.10 0.22 -5.68
CA GLU A 315 -16.32 1.45 -5.63
C GLU A 315 -15.85 1.83 -4.21
N PRO A 316 -14.58 2.23 -4.04
CA PRO A 316 -14.06 2.69 -2.76
C PRO A 316 -14.60 4.07 -2.37
N MET A 317 -14.53 4.41 -1.07
CA MET A 317 -14.81 5.76 -0.60
C MET A 317 -13.94 6.78 -1.35
N SER A 318 -14.56 7.79 -1.95
CA SER A 318 -13.83 8.79 -2.73
C SER A 318 -12.89 9.64 -1.88
N GLU A 319 -11.74 9.98 -2.47
CA GLU A 319 -10.75 10.86 -1.84
C GLU A 319 -11.35 12.24 -1.50
N ASP A 320 -12.26 12.75 -2.32
CA ASP A 320 -12.95 14.02 -2.09
C ASP A 320 -13.88 13.96 -0.87
N LEU A 321 -14.61 12.87 -0.68
CA LEU A 321 -15.44 12.66 0.50
C LEU A 321 -14.58 12.64 1.76
N PHE A 322 -13.49 11.86 1.75
CA PHE A 322 -12.55 11.81 2.87
C PHE A 322 -11.99 13.20 3.19
N ARG A 323 -11.49 13.92 2.18
CA ARG A 323 -10.91 15.27 2.33
C ARG A 323 -11.93 16.27 2.85
N ARG A 324 -13.19 16.16 2.42
CA ARG A 324 -14.29 17.00 2.89
C ARG A 324 -14.54 16.78 4.38
N ILE A 325 -14.69 15.53 4.82
CA ILE A 325 -14.90 15.19 6.24
C ILE A 325 -13.71 15.67 7.08
N PHE A 326 -12.48 15.40 6.64
CA PHE A 326 -11.27 15.82 7.36
C PHE A 326 -11.17 17.35 7.52
N LYS A 327 -11.46 18.11 6.46
CA LYS A 327 -11.48 19.58 6.52
C LYS A 327 -12.60 20.10 7.41
N GLN A 328 -13.79 19.50 7.35
CA GLN A 328 -14.91 19.86 8.22
C GLN A 328 -14.54 19.65 9.68
N LEU A 329 -13.96 18.50 10.05
CA LEU A 329 -13.51 18.25 11.41
C LEU A 329 -12.49 19.30 11.89
N LEU A 330 -11.48 19.61 11.07
CA LEU A 330 -10.50 20.64 11.40
C LEU A 330 -11.16 22.00 11.64
N LEU A 331 -12.05 22.42 10.75
CA LEU A 331 -12.77 23.68 10.89
C LEU A 331 -13.62 23.71 12.16
N LYS A 332 -14.34 22.63 12.43
CA LYS A 332 -15.26 22.48 13.55
C LYS A 332 -14.54 22.45 14.90
N GLU A 333 -13.31 21.93 14.94
CA GLU A 333 -12.41 21.99 16.10
C GLU A 333 -11.68 23.34 16.26
N GLY A 334 -12.00 24.34 15.42
CA GLY A 334 -11.43 25.68 15.53
C GLY A 334 -10.06 25.84 14.87
N TYR A 335 -9.59 24.87 14.07
CA TYR A 335 -8.34 24.99 13.33
C TYR A 335 -8.48 25.90 12.09
N LEU A 336 -8.59 27.20 12.33
CA LEU A 336 -8.65 28.23 11.29
C LEU A 336 -7.35 28.27 10.47
N TYR A 337 -7.47 28.46 9.15
CA TYR A 337 -6.35 28.58 8.19
C TYR A 337 -5.45 27.34 8.04
N SER A 338 -5.81 26.22 8.67
CA SER A 338 -5.09 24.96 8.54
C SER A 338 -5.41 24.31 7.18
N SER A 339 -4.48 24.38 6.24
CA SER A 339 -4.50 23.50 5.05
C SER A 339 -3.85 22.15 5.40
N SER A 340 -4.08 21.67 6.62
CA SER A 340 -3.50 20.41 7.05
C SER A 340 -4.04 19.33 6.12
N SER A 341 -3.14 18.48 5.66
CA SER A 341 -3.46 17.41 4.72
C SER A 341 -3.00 16.10 5.30
N LEU A 342 -3.36 15.00 4.64
CA LEU A 342 -2.83 13.67 4.95
C LEU A 342 -1.29 13.64 5.00
N HIS A 343 -0.61 14.54 4.27
CA HIS A 343 0.84 14.65 4.34
C HIS A 343 1.34 15.18 5.69
N ALA A 344 0.53 15.93 6.44
CA ALA A 344 0.89 16.40 7.78
C ALA A 344 0.89 15.25 8.80
N ILE A 345 -0.04 14.30 8.68
CA ILE A 345 -0.07 13.05 9.48
C ILE A 345 1.14 12.20 9.14
N ARG A 346 1.37 11.95 7.84
CA ARG A 346 2.53 11.20 7.36
C ARG A 346 3.88 11.80 7.80
N ARG A 347 4.01 13.13 7.77
CA ARG A 347 5.23 13.81 8.26
C ARG A 347 5.43 13.63 9.76
N GLU A 348 4.35 13.66 10.54
CA GLU A 348 4.45 13.39 11.96
C GLU A 348 4.91 11.96 12.21
N LEU A 349 4.30 10.96 11.56
CA LEU A 349 4.73 9.58 11.67
C LEU A 349 6.21 9.44 11.32
N GLY A 350 6.64 9.99 10.19
CA GLY A 350 8.04 9.92 9.76
C GLY A 350 9.00 10.51 10.80
N LYS A 351 8.62 11.61 11.47
CA LYS A 351 9.39 12.19 12.58
C LYS A 351 9.44 11.25 13.79
N GLN A 352 8.32 10.66 14.16
CA GLN A 352 8.26 9.75 15.32
C GLN A 352 9.03 8.45 15.08
N LEU A 353 8.99 7.93 13.86
CA LEU A 353 9.77 6.75 13.47
C LEU A 353 11.27 7.03 13.50
N ASP A 354 11.71 8.21 13.08
CA ASP A 354 13.12 8.61 13.07
C ASP A 354 13.78 8.59 14.46
N VAL A 355 12.98 8.79 15.51
CA VAL A 355 13.46 8.75 16.90
C VAL A 355 13.67 7.30 17.39
N ARG A 356 13.01 6.33 16.76
CA ARG A 356 12.82 4.96 17.30
C ARG A 356 13.41 3.87 16.44
N TYR A 357 13.58 4.13 15.15
CA TYR A 357 13.94 3.14 14.14
C TYR A 357 15.04 3.70 13.25
N SER A 358 15.77 2.79 12.60
CA SER A 358 16.79 3.18 11.62
C SER A 358 16.18 3.94 10.42
N GLU A 359 17.01 4.72 9.73
CA GLU A 359 16.60 5.40 8.50
C GLU A 359 16.02 4.42 7.46
N VAL A 360 16.61 3.22 7.33
CA VAL A 360 16.14 2.18 6.40
C VAL A 360 14.73 1.73 6.76
N GLN A 361 14.49 1.36 8.02
CA GLN A 361 13.17 0.93 8.51
C GLN A 361 12.13 2.05 8.36
N ARG A 362 12.50 3.29 8.71
CA ARG A 362 11.66 4.48 8.54
C ARG A 362 11.30 4.67 7.06
N CYS A 363 12.29 4.68 6.18
CA CYS A 363 12.11 4.87 4.74
C CYS A 363 11.22 3.77 4.15
N GLN A 364 11.47 2.51 4.50
CA GLN A 364 10.65 1.40 4.08
C GLN A 364 9.20 1.56 4.55
N HIS A 365 8.97 1.82 5.84
CA HIS A 365 7.64 1.94 6.44
C HIS A 365 6.78 3.02 5.77
N ILE A 366 7.36 4.20 5.50
CA ILE A 366 6.64 5.25 4.78
C ILE A 366 6.70 5.05 3.26
N SER A 367 7.25 3.96 2.72
CA SER A 367 7.40 3.71 1.28
C SER A 367 8.14 4.86 0.57
N HIS A 368 9.26 5.28 1.14
CA HIS A 368 10.32 6.04 0.47
C HIS A 368 11.34 5.07 -0.10
N ALA A 369 11.76 5.31 -1.34
CA ALA A 369 12.76 4.48 -1.98
C ALA A 369 14.10 4.62 -1.25
N ASP A 370 14.56 3.54 -0.64
CA ASP A 370 15.95 3.41 -0.23
C ASP A 370 16.78 2.88 -1.41
N ARG A 371 17.96 3.47 -1.62
CA ARG A 371 18.90 3.08 -2.69
C ARG A 371 19.95 2.08 -2.21
N THR A 372 20.01 1.77 -0.91
CA THR A 372 21.03 0.88 -0.34
C THR A 372 20.71 -0.61 -0.54
N VAL A 373 21.76 -1.44 -0.54
CA VAL A 373 21.65 -2.92 -0.65
C VAL A 373 20.87 -3.50 0.54
N PHE A 374 21.11 -2.96 1.74
CA PHE A 374 20.45 -3.43 2.97
C PHE A 374 18.92 -3.31 2.88
N GLY A 375 18.42 -2.15 2.45
CA GLY A 375 16.97 -1.93 2.26
C GLY A 375 16.31 -2.81 1.20
N ARG A 376 17.08 -3.39 0.26
CA ARG A 376 16.55 -4.26 -0.81
C ARG A 376 16.54 -5.74 -0.46
N SER A 377 17.57 -6.21 0.25
CA SER A 377 17.82 -7.65 0.41
C SER A 377 17.55 -8.17 1.83
N TYR A 378 17.54 -7.31 2.84
CA TYR A 378 17.49 -7.74 4.24
C TYR A 378 16.21 -7.35 4.98
N VAL A 379 15.35 -6.54 4.36
CA VAL A 379 14.10 -6.12 4.99
C VAL A 379 12.93 -6.90 4.40
N ALA A 380 12.13 -7.52 5.27
CA ALA A 380 10.92 -8.24 4.87
C ALA A 380 9.91 -7.30 4.20
N ASN A 381 8.99 -7.84 3.39
CA ASN A 381 7.96 -7.03 2.72
C ASN A 381 7.05 -6.28 3.70
N VAL A 382 6.83 -6.89 4.87
CA VAL A 382 6.13 -6.29 6.02
C VAL A 382 7.09 -5.37 6.75
N SER A 383 6.66 -4.16 7.08
CA SER A 383 7.49 -3.20 7.81
C SER A 383 7.81 -3.69 9.24
N SER A 384 9.07 -3.54 9.65
CA SER A 384 9.51 -3.85 11.02
C SER A 384 9.08 -2.81 12.07
N CYS A 385 8.39 -1.74 11.69
CA CYS A 385 8.02 -0.66 12.61
C CYS A 385 6.60 -0.82 13.15
N ASP A 386 6.44 -0.67 14.46
CA ASP A 386 5.13 -0.37 15.08
C ASP A 386 4.77 1.10 14.86
N GLY A 387 4.13 1.38 13.73
CA GLY A 387 3.84 2.73 13.26
C GLY A 387 2.79 3.44 14.10
N LEU A 388 1.75 2.74 14.58
CA LEU A 388 0.72 3.36 15.41
C LEU A 388 1.27 3.71 16.80
N ALA A 389 2.01 2.81 17.44
CA ALA A 389 2.64 3.12 18.73
C ALA A 389 3.64 4.27 18.59
N ALA A 390 4.42 4.30 17.51
CA ALA A 390 5.32 5.43 17.22
C ALA A 390 4.54 6.75 17.09
N TYR A 391 3.46 6.78 16.30
CA TYR A 391 2.63 7.98 16.13
C TYR A 391 2.02 8.47 17.44
N LEU A 392 1.56 7.54 18.28
CA LEU A 392 0.95 7.82 19.58
C LEU A 392 1.97 8.07 20.69
N GLY A 393 3.27 7.94 20.42
CA GLY A 393 4.31 8.09 21.42
C GLY A 393 4.28 7.00 22.50
N GLU A 394 3.74 5.82 22.20
CA GLU A 394 3.64 4.67 23.12
C GLU A 394 4.89 3.77 23.02
N GLN A 395 5.05 2.78 23.90
CA GLN A 395 6.15 1.81 23.75
C GLN A 395 5.84 0.86 22.57
N PRO A 396 6.82 0.58 21.70
CA PRO A 396 6.60 -0.32 20.58
C PRO A 396 6.40 -1.76 21.07
N ASP A 397 5.49 -2.48 20.42
CA ASP A 397 5.34 -3.92 20.61
C ASP A 397 5.53 -4.62 19.26
N HIS A 398 6.63 -5.34 19.13
CA HIS A 398 7.00 -6.03 17.89
C HIS A 398 6.45 -7.45 17.77
N THR A 399 5.69 -7.95 18.74
CA THR A 399 5.16 -9.33 18.69
C THR A 399 4.33 -9.61 17.44
N VAL A 400 3.59 -8.60 16.95
CA VAL A 400 2.81 -8.70 15.71
C VAL A 400 3.72 -8.65 14.48
N VAL A 401 4.72 -7.77 14.50
CA VAL A 401 5.71 -7.65 13.43
C VAL A 401 6.45 -8.97 13.25
N GLU A 402 6.94 -9.55 14.36
CA GLU A 402 7.62 -10.83 14.39
C GLU A 402 6.74 -11.97 13.87
N TYR A 403 5.45 -11.96 14.20
CA TYR A 403 4.50 -12.94 13.64
C TYR A 403 4.41 -12.84 12.12
N PHE A 404 4.22 -11.64 11.56
CA PHE A 404 4.05 -11.46 10.11
C PHE A 404 5.35 -11.59 9.32
N GLN A 405 6.51 -11.32 9.93
CA GLN A 405 7.83 -11.54 9.33
C GLN A 405 8.35 -12.96 9.52
N GLY A 406 7.86 -13.68 10.53
CA GLY A 406 8.36 -14.98 10.93
C GLY A 406 7.80 -16.14 10.13
N ILE A 407 8.63 -17.15 9.89
CA ILE A 407 8.22 -18.42 9.25
C ILE A 407 7.24 -19.23 10.12
N GLY A 408 7.18 -18.95 11.42
CA GLY A 408 6.32 -19.64 12.38
C GLY A 408 4.84 -19.59 12.01
N ARG A 409 4.38 -18.53 11.31
CA ARG A 409 2.99 -18.41 10.83
C ARG A 409 2.56 -19.50 9.84
N PHE A 410 3.52 -20.20 9.24
CA PHE A 410 3.26 -21.29 8.29
C PHE A 410 3.30 -22.67 8.94
N ARG A 411 3.67 -22.76 10.22
CA ARG A 411 3.72 -24.03 10.95
C ARG A 411 2.33 -24.41 11.45
N GLU A 412 1.80 -25.51 10.92
CA GLU A 412 0.61 -26.15 11.47
C GLU A 412 0.97 -27.50 12.11
N PRO A 413 0.90 -27.61 13.45
CA PRO A 413 1.01 -28.90 14.13
C PRO A 413 -0.03 -29.90 13.62
N GLY A 414 0.35 -31.17 13.49
CA GLY A 414 -0.53 -32.23 13.00
C GLY A 414 -0.75 -32.25 11.49
N LEU A 415 -0.06 -31.41 10.72
CA LEU A 415 -0.12 -31.47 9.25
C LEU A 415 0.54 -32.77 8.74
N PRO A 416 -0.12 -33.57 7.89
CA PRO A 416 0.42 -34.86 7.46
C PRO A 416 1.76 -34.73 6.74
N THR A 417 2.70 -35.60 7.10
CA THR A 417 4.03 -35.71 6.48
C THR A 417 4.11 -36.81 5.43
N ARG A 418 3.10 -37.68 5.36
CA ARG A 418 3.01 -38.81 4.41
C ARG A 418 1.57 -38.99 3.93
N LEU A 419 1.41 -39.55 2.74
CA LEU A 419 0.09 -39.95 2.22
C LEU A 419 -0.43 -41.18 2.99
N PRO A 420 -1.69 -41.16 3.48
CA PRO A 420 -2.33 -42.32 4.12
C PRO A 420 -2.28 -43.58 3.25
N GLY A 421 -2.17 -44.75 3.89
CA GLY A 421 -2.08 -46.05 3.21
C GLY A 421 -3.25 -46.32 2.25
N ALA A 422 -4.49 -46.03 2.68
CA ALA A 422 -5.68 -46.18 1.85
C ALA A 422 -5.63 -45.35 0.55
N LEU A 423 -5.09 -44.12 0.61
CA LEU A 423 -4.92 -43.28 -0.57
C LEU A 423 -3.78 -43.78 -1.47
N LYS A 424 -2.72 -44.34 -0.89
CA LYS A 424 -1.66 -45.00 -1.66
C LYS A 424 -2.18 -46.23 -2.42
N GLU A 425 -3.01 -47.05 -1.80
CA GLU A 425 -3.62 -48.21 -2.45
C GLU A 425 -4.55 -47.81 -3.60
N GLN A 426 -5.35 -46.76 -3.42
CA GLN A 426 -6.18 -46.20 -4.49
C GLN A 426 -5.35 -45.68 -5.66
N LEU A 427 -4.19 -45.07 -5.41
CA LEU A 427 -3.30 -44.62 -6.48
C LEU A 427 -2.77 -45.77 -7.33
N LEU A 428 -2.48 -46.93 -6.73
CA LEU A 428 -2.01 -48.10 -7.49
C LEU A 428 -3.04 -48.64 -8.49
N GLN A 429 -4.31 -48.30 -8.31
CA GLN A 429 -5.41 -48.63 -9.23
C GLN A 429 -5.59 -47.59 -10.35
N ALA A 430 -4.77 -46.53 -10.40
CA ALA A 430 -4.92 -45.47 -11.40
C ALA A 430 -4.71 -46.01 -12.83
N PRO A 431 -5.51 -45.58 -13.83
CA PRO A 431 -5.43 -46.09 -15.20
C PRO A 431 -4.02 -46.04 -15.81
N GLU A 432 -3.28 -44.96 -15.57
CA GLU A 432 -1.89 -44.80 -16.05
C GLU A 432 -0.95 -45.88 -15.49
N ILE A 433 -1.09 -46.24 -14.20
CA ILE A 433 -0.28 -47.27 -13.57
C ILE A 433 -0.65 -48.65 -14.11
N VAL A 434 -1.96 -48.91 -14.27
CA VAL A 434 -2.47 -50.16 -14.84
C VAL A 434 -2.01 -50.34 -16.30
N GLU A 435 -1.96 -49.27 -17.10
CA GLU A 435 -1.39 -49.32 -18.45
C GLU A 435 0.10 -49.67 -18.46
N HIS A 436 0.87 -49.10 -17.54
CA HIS A 436 2.28 -49.47 -17.39
C HIS A 436 2.45 -50.91 -16.88
N ASP A 437 1.56 -51.40 -16.01
CA ASP A 437 1.53 -52.80 -15.59
C ASP A 437 1.25 -53.74 -16.77
N LYS A 438 0.33 -53.37 -17.67
CA LYS A 438 0.10 -54.08 -18.94
C LYS A 438 1.34 -54.05 -19.84
N LYS A 439 2.02 -52.90 -19.99
CA LYS A 439 3.27 -52.79 -20.79
C LYS A 439 4.39 -53.66 -20.22
N ILE A 440 4.51 -53.77 -18.89
CA ILE A 440 5.47 -54.67 -18.24
C ILE A 440 5.12 -56.14 -18.52
N ALA A 441 3.83 -56.51 -18.52
CA ALA A 441 3.38 -57.86 -18.78
C ALA A 441 3.58 -58.31 -20.25
N HIS A 442 3.51 -57.38 -21.21
CA HIS A 442 3.64 -57.65 -22.65
C HIS A 442 5.06 -57.38 -23.21
N ALA A 443 6.03 -57.02 -22.37
CA ALA A 443 7.39 -56.74 -22.81
C ALA A 443 8.10 -58.03 -23.28
N THR A 444 8.60 -58.02 -24.52
CA THR A 444 9.24 -59.17 -25.18
C THR A 444 10.72 -59.34 -24.85
N ASP A 445 11.39 -58.29 -24.34
CA ASP A 445 12.80 -58.34 -23.93
C ASP A 445 13.04 -57.65 -22.56
N ASP A 446 14.18 -57.99 -21.93
CA ASP A 446 14.56 -57.49 -20.60
C ASP A 446 14.78 -55.97 -20.57
N HIS A 447 15.19 -55.38 -21.69
CA HIS A 447 15.42 -53.93 -21.78
C HIS A 447 14.09 -53.17 -21.75
N ALA A 448 13.12 -53.58 -22.56
CA ALA A 448 11.76 -53.06 -22.59
C ALA A 448 11.06 -53.23 -21.23
N LYS A 449 11.26 -54.39 -20.57
CA LYS A 449 10.71 -54.64 -19.24
C LYS A 449 11.31 -53.72 -18.18
N LYS A 450 12.62 -53.47 -18.23
CA LYS A 450 13.32 -52.55 -17.31
C LYS A 450 12.91 -51.10 -17.53
N GLN A 451 12.74 -50.69 -18.79
CA GLN A 451 12.27 -49.36 -19.16
C GLN A 451 10.82 -49.13 -18.70
N ALA A 452 9.92 -50.08 -18.94
CA ALA A 452 8.52 -49.99 -18.51
C ALA A 452 8.38 -49.96 -16.97
N LYS A 453 9.21 -50.70 -16.23
CA LYS A 453 9.28 -50.62 -14.76
C LYS A 453 9.75 -49.24 -14.28
N LYS A 454 10.75 -48.64 -14.94
CA LYS A 454 11.24 -47.30 -14.61
C LYS A 454 10.19 -46.23 -14.87
N GLU A 455 9.49 -46.31 -16.01
CA GLU A 455 8.39 -45.41 -16.35
C GLU A 455 7.24 -45.53 -15.35
N ARG A 456 6.84 -46.75 -14.97
CA ARG A 456 5.84 -46.99 -13.92
C ARG A 456 6.23 -46.32 -12.60
N GLN A 457 7.48 -46.48 -12.15
CA GLN A 457 7.95 -45.85 -10.93
C GLN A 457 7.92 -44.32 -11.00
N ASN A 458 8.25 -43.75 -12.15
CA ASN A 458 8.17 -42.29 -12.35
C ASN A 458 6.72 -41.80 -12.29
N VAL A 459 5.78 -42.52 -12.90
CA VAL A 459 4.34 -42.21 -12.85
C VAL A 459 3.83 -42.31 -11.41
N ILE A 460 4.16 -43.37 -10.68
CA ILE A 460 3.81 -43.51 -9.26
C ILE A 460 4.32 -42.32 -8.45
N LYS A 461 5.61 -41.97 -8.56
CA LYS A 461 6.19 -40.83 -7.84
C LYS A 461 5.47 -39.51 -8.15
N LYS A 462 5.11 -39.29 -9.42
CA LYS A 462 4.39 -38.09 -9.86
C LYS A 462 2.98 -38.05 -9.26
N LEU A 463 2.23 -39.15 -9.34
CA LEU A 463 0.87 -39.25 -8.84
C LEU A 463 0.82 -39.20 -7.31
N GLU A 464 1.73 -39.89 -6.62
CA GLU A 464 1.88 -39.82 -5.16
C GLU A 464 2.19 -38.40 -4.71
N LYS A 465 3.10 -37.69 -5.39
CA LYS A 465 3.42 -36.29 -5.08
C LYS A 465 2.19 -35.40 -5.22
N ALA A 466 1.47 -35.47 -6.34
CA ALA A 466 0.29 -34.65 -6.60
C ALA A 466 -0.85 -34.96 -5.60
N ALA A 467 -1.10 -36.24 -5.33
CA ALA A 467 -2.11 -36.67 -4.36
C ALA A 467 -1.74 -36.26 -2.94
N PHE A 468 -0.46 -36.35 -2.57
CA PHE A 468 0.02 -35.89 -1.27
C PHE A 468 -0.11 -34.38 -1.12
N GLU A 469 0.22 -33.59 -2.14
CA GLU A 469 0.03 -32.14 -2.16
C GLU A 469 -1.45 -31.77 -1.98
N ALA A 470 -2.35 -32.36 -2.77
CA ALA A 470 -3.79 -32.11 -2.67
C ALA A 470 -4.38 -32.52 -1.30
N TYR A 471 -4.00 -33.69 -0.79
CA TYR A 471 -4.41 -34.15 0.54
C TYR A 471 -3.92 -33.21 1.64
N ARG A 472 -2.66 -32.78 1.55
CA ARG A 472 -2.05 -31.88 2.52
C ARG A 472 -2.70 -30.49 2.50
N GLU A 473 -3.05 -29.96 1.33
CA GLU A 473 -3.79 -28.70 1.21
C GLU A 473 -5.18 -28.78 1.83
N GLN A 474 -5.92 -29.86 1.60
CA GLN A 474 -7.23 -30.07 2.22
C GLN A 474 -7.11 -30.14 3.74
N ARG A 475 -6.18 -30.96 4.25
CA ARG A 475 -5.95 -31.10 5.70
C ARG A 475 -5.49 -29.79 6.34
N LEU A 476 -4.67 -29.01 5.63
CA LEU A 476 -4.25 -27.70 6.09
C LEU A 476 -5.45 -26.76 6.33
N LYS A 477 -6.38 -26.69 5.36
CA LYS A 477 -7.60 -25.87 5.48
C LYS A 477 -8.48 -26.33 6.65
N GLU A 478 -8.69 -27.64 6.78
CA GLU A 478 -9.47 -28.21 7.88
C GLU A 478 -8.86 -27.91 9.25
N LEU A 479 -7.55 -28.13 9.40
CA LEU A 479 -6.82 -27.89 10.65
C LEU A 479 -6.86 -26.41 11.05
N ARG A 480 -6.59 -25.51 10.10
CA ARG A 480 -6.63 -24.06 10.33
C ARG A 480 -8.02 -23.59 10.71
N ARG A 481 -9.06 -24.01 9.98
CA ARG A 481 -10.45 -23.66 10.29
C ARG A 481 -10.85 -24.18 11.67
N ASN A 482 -10.46 -25.41 12.02
CA ASN A 482 -10.75 -25.98 13.33
C ASN A 482 -10.02 -25.23 14.45
N ARG A 483 -8.72 -24.97 14.31
CA ARG A 483 -7.92 -24.20 15.27
C ARG A 483 -8.46 -22.78 15.45
N LEU A 484 -8.89 -22.14 14.38
CA LEU A 484 -9.48 -20.80 14.40
C LEU A 484 -10.82 -20.78 15.14
N LEU A 485 -11.68 -21.77 14.94
CA LEU A 485 -13.04 -21.77 15.52
C LEU A 485 -13.13 -22.43 16.90
N ASN A 486 -12.24 -23.37 17.21
CA ASN A 486 -12.33 -24.22 18.40
C ASN A 486 -11.06 -24.18 19.28
N GLY A 487 -10.03 -23.45 18.84
CA GLY A 487 -8.76 -23.35 19.55
C GLY A 487 -7.84 -24.57 19.35
N SER A 488 -6.60 -24.44 19.83
CA SER A 488 -5.63 -25.53 19.85
C SER A 488 -5.94 -26.46 21.03
N ARG A 489 -6.42 -27.69 20.78
CA ARG A 489 -6.18 -28.78 21.74
C ARG A 489 -4.69 -29.14 21.61
N GLN A 490 -3.95 -29.18 22.72
CA GLN A 490 -2.65 -29.85 22.73
C GLN A 490 -2.92 -31.32 22.40
N THR A 491 -2.89 -31.68 21.12
CA THR A 491 -2.77 -33.08 20.78
C THR A 491 -1.29 -33.41 20.89
N SER A 492 -0.95 -34.23 21.88
CA SER A 492 0.33 -34.93 21.93
C SER A 492 0.35 -35.98 20.81
N ASP A 493 0.26 -35.53 19.56
CA ASP A 493 0.39 -36.38 18.37
C ASP A 493 1.85 -36.40 17.90
N GLU A 494 2.80 -36.44 18.85
CA GLU A 494 4.15 -36.86 18.52
C GLU A 494 4.09 -38.38 18.38
N ASP A 495 4.04 -38.84 17.12
CA ASP A 495 4.29 -40.24 16.77
C ASP A 495 5.72 -40.54 17.25
N PRO A 496 5.88 -41.27 18.38
CA PRO A 496 7.19 -41.42 18.99
C PRO A 496 8.11 -42.13 18.01
N ASP A 497 9.32 -41.60 17.84
CA ASP A 497 10.30 -42.24 16.96
C ASP A 497 10.55 -43.67 17.45
N PRO A 498 10.24 -44.72 16.66
CA PRO A 498 10.40 -46.10 17.11
C PRO A 498 11.86 -46.43 17.43
N LEU A 499 12.82 -45.68 16.89
CA LEU A 499 14.24 -45.84 17.25
C LEU A 499 14.54 -45.36 18.67
N SER A 500 13.73 -44.46 19.24
CA SER A 500 13.84 -44.08 20.65
C SER A 500 13.40 -45.22 21.58
N GLU A 501 12.71 -46.25 21.08
CA GLU A 501 12.48 -47.48 21.84
C GLU A 501 13.64 -48.46 21.77
N LEU A 502 14.38 -48.44 20.66
CA LEU A 502 15.48 -49.36 20.39
C LEU A 502 16.84 -48.83 20.88
N ILE A 503 17.00 -47.51 21.00
CA ILE A 503 18.25 -46.83 21.38
C ILE A 503 17.98 -45.96 22.62
N PRO A 504 18.24 -46.46 23.84
CA PRO A 504 17.98 -45.73 25.09
C PRO A 504 18.65 -44.36 25.15
N GLU A 505 19.87 -44.23 24.63
CA GLU A 505 20.62 -42.97 24.59
C GLU A 505 19.92 -41.94 23.70
N LYS A 506 19.31 -42.37 22.60
CA LYS A 506 18.50 -41.50 21.74
C LYS A 506 17.25 -41.03 22.47
N ARG A 507 16.59 -41.88 23.26
CA ARG A 507 15.46 -41.48 24.11
C ARG A 507 15.88 -40.41 25.11
N LEU A 508 16.95 -40.66 25.86
CA LEU A 508 17.46 -39.73 26.88
C LEU A 508 17.86 -38.38 26.29
N ILE A 509 18.53 -38.38 25.13
CA ILE A 509 18.85 -37.15 24.41
C ILE A 509 17.58 -36.47 23.91
N THR A 510 16.60 -37.20 23.40
CA THR A 510 15.32 -36.63 22.96
C THR A 510 14.60 -35.95 24.13
N GLU A 511 14.45 -36.62 25.27
CA GLU A 511 13.84 -36.07 26.48
C GLU A 511 14.57 -34.82 27.00
N ARG A 512 15.90 -34.81 26.96
CA ARG A 512 16.70 -33.65 27.36
C ARG A 512 16.57 -32.49 26.37
N MET A 513 16.54 -32.77 25.07
CA MET A 513 16.43 -31.75 24.01
C MET A 513 15.03 -31.14 23.92
N THR A 514 13.99 -31.86 24.34
CA THR A 514 12.59 -31.39 24.37
C THR A 514 12.22 -30.72 25.69
N SER A 515 13.04 -30.86 26.73
CA SER A 515 12.89 -30.18 28.01
C SER A 515 13.35 -28.73 27.94
N ASP A 516 12.56 -27.81 28.51
CA ASP A 516 12.94 -26.40 28.68
C ASP A 516 13.94 -26.19 29.85
N SER A 517 14.36 -27.28 30.51
CA SER A 517 15.31 -27.22 31.63
C SER A 517 16.71 -26.95 31.12
N SER A 518 17.41 -25.97 31.72
CA SER A 518 18.81 -25.72 31.42
C SER A 518 19.68 -26.89 31.87
N ALA A 519 20.55 -27.39 30.99
CA ALA A 519 21.53 -28.41 31.36
C ALA A 519 22.50 -27.84 32.41
N THR A 520 22.63 -28.52 33.55
CA THR A 520 23.60 -28.14 34.58
C THR A 520 25.00 -28.61 34.20
N ASP A 521 26.04 -28.06 34.86
CA ASP A 521 27.42 -28.51 34.61
C ASP A 521 27.62 -29.99 34.93
N GLY A 522 26.83 -30.57 35.84
CA GLY A 522 26.83 -32.00 36.15
C GLY A 522 26.23 -32.88 35.06
N ASP A 523 25.31 -32.36 34.24
CA ASP A 523 24.62 -33.13 33.20
C ASP A 523 25.45 -33.26 31.91
N LYS A 524 26.40 -32.34 31.70
CA LYS A 524 27.18 -32.25 30.46
C LYS A 524 27.96 -33.53 30.12
N PRO A 525 28.68 -34.19 31.05
CA PRO A 525 29.40 -35.42 30.75
C PRO A 525 28.48 -36.55 30.30
N ASP A 526 27.30 -36.70 30.93
CA ASP A 526 26.31 -37.71 30.56
C ASP A 526 25.70 -37.41 29.19
N ILE A 527 25.35 -36.16 28.90
CA ILE A 527 24.86 -35.75 27.57
C ILE A 527 25.91 -36.06 26.49
N ILE A 528 27.18 -35.75 26.74
CA ILE A 528 28.26 -36.04 25.80
C ILE A 528 28.40 -37.55 25.59
N ARG A 529 28.37 -38.35 26.66
CA ARG A 529 28.45 -39.82 26.57
C ARG A 529 27.31 -40.38 25.74
N ASP A 530 26.07 -39.95 26.00
CA ASP A 530 24.89 -40.44 25.30
C ASP A 530 24.92 -40.03 23.81
N LEU A 531 25.38 -38.81 23.48
CA LEU A 531 25.62 -38.36 22.10
C LEU A 531 26.73 -39.15 21.41
N VAL A 532 27.85 -39.42 22.09
CA VAL A 532 28.94 -40.24 21.55
C VAL A 532 28.46 -41.65 21.26
N SER A 533 27.67 -42.26 22.16
CA SER A 533 27.06 -43.57 21.94
C SER A 533 26.23 -43.58 20.65
N ILE A 534 25.36 -42.59 20.43
CA ILE A 534 24.57 -42.47 19.20
C ILE A 534 25.47 -42.36 17.95
N LEU A 535 26.57 -41.61 18.04
CA LEU A 535 27.51 -41.42 16.92
C LEU A 535 28.33 -42.69 16.60
N THR A 536 28.56 -43.56 17.58
CA THR A 536 29.38 -44.77 17.40
C THR A 536 28.58 -46.04 17.12
N THR A 537 27.24 -46.01 17.22
CA THR A 537 26.37 -47.19 17.13
C THR A 537 25.66 -47.34 15.77
N SER A 538 26.25 -46.82 14.68
CA SER A 538 25.71 -46.97 13.31
C SER A 538 26.24 -48.19 12.58
#